data_AF-A0A1E5UM49-F1
#
_entry.id   AF-A0A1E5UM49-F1
#
_cell.length_a   1.000
_cell.length_b   1.000
_cell.length_c   1.000
_cell.angle_alpha   90.00
_cell.angle_beta   90.00
_cell.angle_gamma   90.00
#
_symmetry.space_group_name_H-M   'P 1'
#
loop_
_entity.id
_entity.type
_entity.pdbx_description
1 polymer ?
#
loop_
_entity_poly.entity_id
_entity_poly.type
_entity_poly.pdbx_seq_one_letter_code
_entity_poly.pdbx_strand_id
1 'polypeptide(L)'
;MSSTVPKSSNIFWHDCPVGKADRQKLLKQKGCVVWITGLSGSVQFCSNGSALFSNLDGQVIKLLSVGEVAKLFADAGLVCIASLISPYKRDREACRALLSDGSFVEVFLNMSLELCEARDPKGLYKLARAGKIKGFTGIDDPYEAPLNCEIEIKEVDGVCPSPSDMAGQVVTYLEEKGFLHE
;
A
#
# COMPACT_ATOMS: atom_id res chain seq x y z
N MET A 1 -15.03 24.03 0.79
CA MET A 1 -13.96 25.04 0.93
C MET A 1 -12.66 24.36 0.55
N SER A 2 -12.09 24.74 -0.60
CA SER A 2 -10.86 24.14 -1.15
C SER A 2 -9.66 24.70 -0.36
N SER A 3 -9.01 23.87 0.45
CA SER A 3 -7.78 24.24 1.14
C SER A 3 -6.61 24.13 0.16
N THR A 4 -6.28 25.23 -0.50
CA THR A 4 -5.07 25.35 -1.32
C THR A 4 -3.85 25.37 -0.39
N VAL A 5 -3.10 24.27 -0.36
CA VAL A 5 -1.78 24.21 0.30
C VAL A 5 -0.89 25.29 -0.33
N PRO A 6 -0.17 26.12 0.44
CA PRO A 6 0.69 27.16 -0.12
C PRO A 6 1.80 26.54 -0.95
N LYS A 7 1.82 26.82 -2.26
CA LYS A 7 2.94 26.47 -3.13
C LYS A 7 4.12 27.34 -2.70
N SER A 8 5.22 26.72 -2.33
CA SER A 8 6.45 27.40 -1.91
C SER A 8 6.99 28.26 -3.06
N SER A 9 7.14 29.56 -2.83
CA SER A 9 7.44 30.56 -3.88
C SER A 9 8.91 30.61 -4.32
N ASN A 10 9.82 30.00 -3.56
CA ASN A 10 11.27 30.10 -3.74
C ASN A 10 11.94 28.74 -3.99
N ILE A 11 11.23 27.77 -4.58
CA ILE A 11 11.77 26.45 -4.89
C ILE A 11 11.90 26.29 -6.40
N PHE A 12 13.09 25.93 -6.85
CA PHE A 12 13.41 25.64 -8.24
C PHE A 12 13.73 24.15 -8.38
N TRP A 13 13.22 23.52 -9.43
CA TRP A 13 13.57 22.16 -9.77
C TRP A 13 14.97 22.13 -10.37
N HIS A 14 15.78 21.14 -9.98
CA HIS A 14 17.10 20.90 -10.53
C HIS A 14 17.08 19.63 -11.36
N ASP A 15 17.36 19.75 -12.66
CA ASP A 15 17.43 18.61 -13.55
C ASP A 15 18.72 17.81 -13.31
N CYS A 16 18.58 16.49 -13.27
CA CYS A 16 19.71 15.57 -13.18
C CYS A 16 19.96 14.97 -14.58
N PRO A 17 21.22 14.87 -15.04
CA PRO A 17 21.54 14.25 -16.33
C PRO A 17 21.18 12.76 -16.40
N VAL A 18 20.96 12.10 -15.25
CA VAL A 18 20.51 10.71 -15.20
C VAL A 18 18.99 10.68 -15.03
N GLY A 19 18.28 10.22 -16.07
CA GLY A 19 16.83 10.11 -16.09
C GLY A 19 16.29 8.80 -15.51
N LYS A 20 14.96 8.70 -15.43
CA LYS A 20 14.26 7.47 -15.02
C LYS A 20 14.59 6.30 -15.96
N ALA A 21 14.63 6.53 -17.26
CA ALA A 21 14.94 5.52 -18.26
C ALA A 21 16.36 4.95 -18.08
N ASP A 22 17.34 5.79 -17.76
CA ASP A 22 18.74 5.37 -17.54
C ASP A 22 18.86 4.48 -16.31
N ARG A 23 18.20 4.87 -15.20
CA ARG A 23 18.16 4.07 -13.97
C ARG A 23 17.50 2.72 -14.18
N GLN A 24 16.35 2.70 -14.86
CA GLN A 24 15.63 1.46 -15.15
C GLN A 24 16.43 0.53 -16.07
N LYS A 25 17.16 1.09 -17.05
CA LYS A 25 18.05 0.32 -17.92
C LYS A 25 19.23 -0.29 -17.14
N LEU A 26 19.80 0.47 -16.20
CA LEU A 26 20.90 0.01 -15.36
C LEU A 26 20.45 -1.10 -14.39
N LEU A 27 19.28 -0.93 -13.77
CA LEU A 27 18.73 -1.87 -12.80
C LEU A 27 18.02 -3.06 -13.45
N LYS A 28 17.80 -3.04 -14.77
CA LYS A 28 16.99 -4.02 -15.52
C LYS A 28 15.58 -4.23 -14.94
N GLN A 29 14.98 -3.18 -14.38
CA GLN A 29 13.64 -3.21 -13.83
C GLN A 29 12.97 -1.85 -14.01
N LYS A 30 11.64 -1.83 -14.01
CA LYS A 30 10.88 -0.57 -14.00
C LYS A 30 10.42 -0.27 -12.59
N GLY A 31 10.53 0.99 -12.20
CA GLY A 31 10.07 1.40 -10.88
C GLY A 31 8.55 1.46 -10.81
N CYS A 32 7.99 0.91 -9.73
CA CYS A 32 6.57 0.94 -9.45
C CYS A 32 6.32 0.96 -7.94
N VAL A 33 5.08 1.24 -7.56
CA VAL A 33 4.62 1.17 -6.17
C VAL A 33 3.64 0.02 -6.06
N VAL A 34 3.96 -0.95 -5.22
CA VAL A 34 3.06 -2.00 -4.77
C VAL A 34 2.40 -1.51 -3.49
N TRP A 35 1.13 -1.16 -3.56
CA TRP A 35 0.35 -0.63 -2.45
C TRP A 35 -0.55 -1.71 -1.87
N ILE A 36 -0.15 -2.29 -0.75
CA ILE A 36 -0.91 -3.31 -0.04
C ILE A 36 -1.90 -2.61 0.90
N THR A 37 -3.19 -2.94 0.74
CA THR A 37 -4.31 -2.42 1.54
C THR A 37 -5.14 -3.58 2.08
N GLY A 38 -5.67 -3.44 3.30
CA GLY A 38 -6.49 -4.46 3.93
C GLY A 38 -6.80 -4.15 5.39
N LEU A 39 -7.63 -4.99 6.01
CA LEU A 39 -7.90 -4.92 7.45
C LEU A 39 -6.62 -5.21 8.26
N SER A 40 -6.54 -4.69 9.49
CA SER A 40 -5.34 -4.78 10.34
C SER A 40 -4.77 -6.21 10.46
N GLY A 41 -5.61 -7.23 10.59
CA GLY A 41 -5.17 -8.62 10.69
C GLY A 41 -4.55 -9.18 9.39
N SER A 42 -5.06 -8.73 8.24
CA SER A 42 -4.61 -9.17 6.91
C SER A 42 -3.24 -8.58 6.52
N VAL A 43 -3.06 -7.27 6.73
CA VAL A 43 -1.83 -6.55 6.38
C VAL A 43 -0.65 -7.01 7.24
N GLN A 44 -0.91 -7.26 8.53
CA GLN A 44 0.11 -7.77 9.44
C GLN A 44 0.60 -9.17 9.03
N PHE A 45 -0.30 -10.01 8.52
CA PHE A 45 0.02 -11.36 8.09
C PHE A 45 0.92 -11.37 6.84
N CYS A 46 0.62 -10.53 5.86
CA CYS A 46 1.45 -10.44 4.64
C CYS A 46 2.86 -9.88 4.93
N SER A 47 3.00 -9.08 5.99
CA SER A 47 4.21 -8.28 6.20
C SER A 47 5.32 -8.98 7.00
N ASN A 48 5.09 -10.12 7.68
CA ASN A 48 6.10 -10.87 8.49
C ASN A 48 7.06 -10.00 9.36
N GLY A 49 6.71 -8.75 9.69
CA GLY A 49 7.59 -7.79 10.35
C GLY A 49 8.60 -7.03 9.47
N SER A 50 8.66 -7.23 8.15
CA SER A 50 9.64 -6.62 7.24
C SER A 50 9.16 -5.36 6.50
N ALA A 51 7.94 -4.87 6.74
CA ALA A 51 7.46 -3.65 6.11
C ALA A 51 8.09 -2.39 6.72
N LEU A 52 8.62 -1.51 5.86
CA LEU A 52 9.22 -0.21 6.22
C LEU A 52 8.25 0.74 6.96
N PHE A 53 6.95 0.45 6.99
CA PHE A 53 5.90 1.32 7.54
C PHE A 53 4.79 0.56 8.29
N SER A 54 5.13 -0.30 9.25
CA SER A 54 4.17 -1.18 9.94
C SER A 54 3.30 -0.52 11.04
N ASN A 55 3.46 0.77 11.33
CA ASN A 55 2.73 1.47 12.40
C ASN A 55 2.33 2.89 11.97
N LEU A 56 1.50 3.01 10.94
CA LEU A 56 0.95 4.29 10.53
C LEU A 56 -0.56 4.27 10.78
N ASP A 57 -0.96 4.77 11.96
CA ASP A 57 -2.36 5.07 12.28
C ASP A 57 -2.92 6.07 11.26
N GLY A 58 -4.18 5.83 10.87
CA GLY A 58 -4.89 6.34 9.68
C GLY A 58 -5.10 7.86 9.60
N GLN A 59 -4.04 8.65 9.63
CA GLN A 59 -4.10 10.08 9.32
C GLN A 59 -3.87 10.33 7.83
N VAL A 60 -4.82 11.01 7.18
CA VAL A 60 -4.84 11.36 5.75
C VAL A 60 -3.51 11.97 5.28
N ILE A 61 -2.96 12.93 6.04
CA ILE A 61 -1.70 13.62 5.71
C ILE A 61 -0.53 12.62 5.64
N LYS A 62 -0.57 11.58 6.46
CA LYS A 62 0.49 10.56 6.54
C LYS A 62 0.49 9.65 5.32
N LEU A 63 -0.69 9.31 4.78
CA LEU A 63 -0.79 8.51 3.55
C LEU A 63 -0.22 9.26 2.36
N LEU A 64 -0.53 10.55 2.23
CA LEU A 64 -0.03 11.38 1.13
C LEU A 64 1.50 11.51 1.19
N SER A 65 2.09 11.69 2.38
CA SER A 65 3.55 11.68 2.54
C SER A 65 4.19 10.35 2.14
N VAL A 66 3.57 9.22 2.49
CA VAL A 66 4.05 7.91 2.05
C VAL A 66 3.91 7.78 0.52
N GLY A 67 2.82 8.27 -0.07
CA GLY A 67 2.63 8.31 -1.52
C GLY A 67 3.71 9.11 -2.25
N GLU A 68 4.07 10.29 -1.73
CA GLU A 68 5.16 11.11 -2.28
C GLU A 68 6.52 10.42 -2.16
N VAL A 69 6.81 9.79 -1.02
CA VAL A 69 8.05 9.03 -0.84
C VAL A 69 8.08 7.83 -1.78
N ALA A 70 7.00 7.07 -1.88
CA ALA A 70 6.89 5.90 -2.75
C ALA A 70 7.07 6.29 -4.23
N LYS A 71 6.55 7.45 -4.63
CA LYS A 71 6.81 8.03 -5.96
C LYS A 71 8.30 8.27 -6.20
N LEU A 72 9.05 8.81 -5.23
CA LEU A 72 10.50 9.02 -5.37
C LEU A 72 11.24 7.69 -5.59
N PHE A 73 10.85 6.63 -4.87
CA PHE A 73 11.42 5.29 -5.08
C PHE A 73 11.09 4.73 -6.48
N ALA A 74 9.84 4.86 -6.94
CA ALA A 74 9.44 4.45 -8.28
C ALA A 74 10.16 5.25 -9.38
N ASP A 75 10.35 6.55 -9.19
CA ASP A 75 11.11 7.39 -10.13
C ASP A 75 12.61 7.10 -10.09
N ALA A 76 13.13 6.56 -8.99
CA ALA A 76 14.47 5.99 -8.90
C ALA A 76 14.62 4.65 -9.68
N GLY A 77 13.53 4.09 -10.21
CA GLY A 77 13.52 2.79 -10.88
C GLY A 77 13.39 1.61 -9.93
N LEU A 78 13.05 1.85 -8.66
CA LEU A 78 12.89 0.82 -7.63
C LEU A 78 11.42 0.38 -7.51
N VAL A 79 11.21 -0.89 -7.16
CA VAL A 79 9.91 -1.40 -6.72
C VAL A 79 9.73 -1.04 -5.25
N CYS A 80 8.81 -0.13 -4.95
CA CYS A 80 8.51 0.31 -3.59
C CYS A 80 7.28 -0.44 -3.07
N ILE A 81 7.40 -1.08 -1.91
CA ILE A 81 6.28 -1.77 -1.27
C ILE A 81 5.79 -0.92 -0.09
N ALA A 82 4.56 -0.42 -0.21
CA ALA A 82 3.85 0.27 0.86
C ALA A 82 2.80 -0.68 1.45
N SER A 83 2.91 -0.98 2.75
CA SER A 83 2.00 -1.89 3.45
C SER A 83 1.27 -1.13 4.55
N LEU A 84 0.00 -0.80 4.30
CA LEU A 84 -0.81 0.09 5.13
C LEU A 84 -2.24 -0.42 5.22
N ILE A 85 -2.97 -0.07 6.27
CA ILE A 85 -4.42 -0.34 6.33
C ILE A 85 -5.12 0.46 5.23
N SER A 86 -4.76 1.75 5.10
CA SER A 86 -5.33 2.70 4.12
C SER A 86 -6.84 2.55 3.91
N PRO A 87 -7.67 2.78 4.95
CA PRO A 87 -9.08 2.40 4.95
C PRO A 87 -9.93 3.19 3.97
N TYR A 88 -9.59 4.45 3.71
CA TYR A 88 -10.39 5.34 2.88
C TYR A 88 -9.97 5.29 1.42
N LYS A 89 -10.95 5.09 0.54
CA LYS A 89 -10.76 5.02 -0.92
C LYS A 89 -10.18 6.33 -1.47
N ARG A 90 -10.68 7.47 -0.99
CA ARG A 90 -10.23 8.81 -1.43
C ARG A 90 -8.71 8.97 -1.30
N ASP A 91 -8.14 8.48 -0.21
CA ASP A 91 -6.71 8.65 0.07
C ASP A 91 -5.87 7.74 -0.85
N ARG A 92 -6.33 6.51 -1.10
CA ARG A 92 -5.68 5.60 -2.06
C ARG A 92 -5.75 6.14 -3.48
N GLU A 93 -6.88 6.71 -3.89
CA GLU A 93 -7.03 7.38 -5.19
C GLU A 93 -6.12 8.60 -5.31
N ALA A 94 -5.98 9.39 -4.24
CA ALA A 94 -5.04 10.52 -4.21
C ALA A 94 -3.58 10.04 -4.35
N CYS A 95 -3.18 8.98 -3.64
CA CYS A 95 -1.86 8.37 -3.81
C CYS A 95 -1.65 7.84 -5.22
N ARG A 96 -2.65 7.15 -5.79
CA ARG A 96 -2.61 6.64 -7.18
C ARG A 96 -2.41 7.77 -8.18
N ALA A 97 -3.08 8.91 -8.01
CA ALA A 97 -2.97 10.08 -8.87
C ALA A 97 -1.59 10.78 -8.81
N LEU A 98 -0.74 10.49 -7.81
CA LEU A 98 0.62 11.04 -7.74
C LEU A 98 1.58 10.37 -8.73
N LEU A 99 1.27 9.15 -9.17
CA LEU A 99 2.10 8.32 -10.04
C LEU A 99 1.62 8.36 -11.50
N SER A 100 2.54 8.07 -12.42
CA SER A 100 2.21 7.88 -13.84
C SER A 100 1.34 6.64 -14.04
N ASP A 101 0.42 6.71 -15.00
CA ASP A 101 -0.51 5.63 -15.34
C ASP A 101 0.21 4.29 -15.46
N GLY A 102 -0.22 3.33 -14.64
CA GLY A 102 0.30 1.96 -14.60
C GLY A 102 1.40 1.68 -13.58
N SER A 103 2.07 2.70 -13.00
CA SER A 103 3.14 2.48 -12.01
C SER A 103 2.65 2.27 -10.57
N PHE A 104 1.34 2.29 -10.34
CA PHE A 104 0.71 2.03 -9.04
C PHE A 104 -0.08 0.72 -9.11
N VAL A 105 0.32 -0.25 -8.30
CA VAL A 105 -0.24 -1.60 -8.24
C VAL A 105 -0.90 -1.76 -6.87
N GLU A 106 -2.22 -1.65 -6.81
CA GLU A 106 -3.00 -1.82 -5.59
C GLU A 106 -3.29 -3.31 -5.35
N VAL A 107 -2.78 -3.81 -4.24
CA VAL A 107 -2.96 -5.18 -3.77
C VAL A 107 -3.95 -5.17 -2.61
N PHE A 108 -5.16 -5.67 -2.87
CA PHE A 108 -6.20 -5.77 -1.87
C PHE A 108 -6.16 -7.13 -1.18
N LEU A 109 -5.89 -7.12 0.12
CA LEU A 109 -6.05 -8.29 0.98
C LEU A 109 -7.50 -8.38 1.46
N ASN A 110 -8.33 -9.06 0.67
CA ASN A 110 -9.75 -9.28 0.95
C ASN A 110 -9.94 -10.46 1.90
N MET A 111 -9.63 -10.23 3.17
CA MET A 111 -9.84 -11.18 4.26
C MET A 111 -11.07 -10.77 5.07
N SER A 112 -11.85 -11.73 5.54
CA SER A 112 -13.00 -11.46 6.38
C SER A 112 -12.60 -10.85 7.72
N LEU A 113 -13.48 -10.01 8.27
CA LEU A 113 -13.28 -9.43 9.60
C LEU A 113 -13.18 -10.54 10.66
N GLU A 114 -14.00 -11.58 10.55
CA GLU A 114 -14.00 -12.74 11.45
C GLU A 114 -12.65 -13.44 11.47
N LEU A 115 -12.04 -13.67 10.30
CA LEU A 115 -10.70 -14.27 10.21
C LEU A 115 -9.63 -13.36 10.84
N CYS A 116 -9.74 -12.04 10.63
CA CYS A 116 -8.81 -11.07 11.22
C CYS A 116 -8.94 -11.01 12.75
N GLU A 117 -10.17 -11.02 13.28
CA GLU A 117 -10.47 -11.04 14.72
C GLU A 117 -10.05 -12.36 15.39
N ALA A 118 -10.26 -13.50 14.72
CA ALA A 118 -9.87 -14.81 15.25
C ALA A 118 -8.35 -14.93 15.43
N ARG A 119 -7.57 -14.30 14.54
CA ARG A 119 -6.11 -14.33 14.56
C ARG A 119 -5.51 -13.39 15.60
N ASP A 120 -5.99 -12.15 15.63
CA ASP A 120 -5.59 -11.05 16.53
C ASP A 120 -4.20 -11.18 17.20
N PRO A 121 -3.10 -11.23 16.42
CA PRO A 121 -1.77 -11.54 16.94
C PRO A 121 -1.25 -10.47 17.92
N LYS A 122 -1.72 -9.23 17.79
CA LYS A 122 -1.37 -8.10 18.67
C LYS A 122 -2.41 -7.84 19.76
N GLY A 123 -3.53 -8.55 19.79
CA GLY A 123 -4.61 -8.28 20.74
C GLY A 123 -5.39 -6.99 20.45
N LEU A 124 -5.21 -6.37 19.28
CA LEU A 124 -5.79 -5.06 18.94
C LEU A 124 -7.31 -5.15 18.76
N TYR A 125 -7.80 -6.23 18.14
CA TYR A 125 -9.25 -6.43 17.98
C TYR A 125 -9.94 -6.62 19.33
N LYS A 126 -9.32 -7.40 20.24
CA LYS A 126 -9.82 -7.54 21.62
C LYS A 126 -9.86 -6.20 22.37
N LEU A 127 -8.82 -5.38 22.22
CA LEU A 127 -8.76 -4.06 22.86
C LEU A 127 -9.78 -3.08 22.28
N ALA A 128 -10.01 -3.12 20.97
CA ALA A 128 -11.03 -2.33 20.29
C ALA A 128 -12.45 -2.75 20.74
N ARG A 129 -12.76 -4.05 20.75
CA ARG A 129 -14.05 -4.58 21.26
C ARG A 129 -14.28 -4.25 22.74
N ALA A 130 -13.22 -4.16 23.53
CA ALA A 130 -13.27 -3.72 24.93
C ALA A 130 -13.41 -2.20 25.10
N GLY A 131 -13.51 -1.42 24.02
CA GLY A 131 -13.65 0.03 24.03
C GLY A 131 -12.39 0.80 24.45
N LYS A 132 -11.23 0.13 24.51
CA LYS A 132 -9.95 0.73 24.91
C LYS A 132 -9.26 1.47 23.75
N ILE A 133 -9.54 1.07 22.51
CA ILE A 133 -9.06 1.71 21.28
C ILE A 133 -10.29 2.21 20.54
N LYS A 134 -10.36 3.53 20.30
CA LYS A 134 -11.45 4.16 19.54
C LYS A 134 -11.04 4.33 18.08
N GLY A 135 -12.02 4.28 17.17
CA GLY A 135 -11.79 4.49 15.74
C GLY A 135 -10.99 3.35 15.09
N PHE A 136 -11.22 2.11 15.56
CA PHE A 136 -10.51 0.96 15.01
C PHE A 136 -11.19 0.49 13.72
N THR A 137 -10.41 0.40 12.64
CA THR A 137 -10.89 0.04 11.31
C THR A 137 -11.53 -1.36 11.28
N GLY A 138 -12.74 -1.44 10.76
CA GLY A 138 -13.57 -2.65 10.71
C GLY A 138 -14.47 -2.87 11.93
N ILE A 139 -14.30 -2.08 13.00
CA ILE A 139 -15.14 -2.13 14.22
C ILE A 139 -15.91 -0.83 14.37
N ASP A 140 -15.20 0.26 14.67
CA ASP A 140 -15.78 1.59 14.94
C ASP A 140 -15.53 2.59 13.79
N ASP A 141 -14.63 2.27 12.86
CA ASP A 141 -14.26 3.08 11.70
C ASP A 141 -14.37 2.23 10.42
N PRO A 142 -14.99 2.74 9.33
CA PRO A 142 -15.21 1.94 8.13
C PRO A 142 -13.93 1.62 7.36
N TYR A 143 -13.91 0.45 6.73
CA TYR A 143 -12.94 0.12 5.68
C TYR A 143 -13.65 0.16 4.32
N GLU A 144 -13.22 1.05 3.44
CA GLU A 144 -13.75 1.18 2.09
C GLU A 144 -12.93 0.30 1.14
N ALA A 145 -13.45 -0.88 0.77
CA ALA A 145 -12.77 -1.79 -0.13
C ALA A 145 -12.51 -1.14 -1.52
N PRO A 146 -11.34 -1.39 -2.14
CA PRO A 146 -11.06 -0.90 -3.48
C PRO A 146 -11.96 -1.58 -4.51
N LEU A 147 -12.49 -0.78 -5.45
CA LEU A 147 -13.37 -1.28 -6.51
C LEU A 147 -12.59 -1.80 -7.73
N ASN A 148 -11.40 -1.25 -7.98
CA ASN A 148 -10.58 -1.52 -9.15
C ASN A 148 -9.13 -1.76 -8.72
N CYS A 149 -8.90 -2.75 -7.85
CA CYS A 149 -7.54 -3.15 -7.49
C CYS A 149 -6.91 -4.00 -8.61
N GLU A 150 -5.60 -3.87 -8.79
CA GLU A 150 -4.83 -4.66 -9.74
C GLU A 150 -4.71 -6.12 -9.31
N ILE A 151 -4.59 -6.37 -8.00
CA ILE A 151 -4.47 -7.71 -7.42
C ILE A 151 -5.44 -7.81 -6.25
N GLU A 152 -6.27 -8.84 -6.24
CA GLU A 152 -7.16 -9.17 -5.12
C GLU A 152 -6.79 -10.54 -4.56
N ILE A 153 -6.35 -10.58 -3.31
CA ILE A 153 -6.00 -11.81 -2.60
C ILE A 153 -7.10 -12.12 -1.58
N LYS A 154 -7.72 -13.29 -1.72
CA LYS A 154 -8.83 -13.76 -0.87
C LYS A 154 -8.41 -14.95 -0.03
N GLU A 155 -9.11 -15.13 1.08
CA GLU A 155 -9.16 -16.42 1.78
C GLU A 155 -9.90 -17.47 0.95
N VAL A 156 -9.47 -18.73 1.07
CA VAL A 156 -10.12 -19.90 0.47
C VAL A 156 -10.56 -20.80 1.63
N ASP A 157 -11.85 -21.11 1.70
CA ASP A 157 -12.44 -21.92 2.78
C ASP A 157 -12.13 -21.40 4.20
N GLY A 158 -12.09 -20.08 4.37
CA GLY A 158 -11.76 -19.44 5.66
C GLY A 158 -10.27 -19.52 6.03
N VAL A 159 -9.42 -20.01 5.13
CA VAL A 159 -7.97 -20.08 5.31
C VAL A 159 -7.30 -19.04 4.43
N CYS A 160 -6.51 -18.17 5.07
CA CYS A 160 -5.65 -17.24 4.32
C CYS A 160 -4.54 -18.02 3.59
N PRO A 161 -4.23 -17.68 2.33
CA PRO A 161 -3.07 -18.21 1.62
C PRO A 161 -1.78 -17.98 2.39
N SER A 162 -0.73 -18.76 2.12
CA SER A 162 0.56 -18.55 2.78
C SER A 162 1.20 -17.23 2.32
N PRO A 163 2.07 -16.58 3.12
CA PRO A 163 2.79 -15.39 2.68
C PRO A 163 3.61 -15.60 1.41
N SER A 164 4.12 -16.83 1.20
CA SER A 164 4.84 -17.19 -0.02
C SER A 164 3.93 -17.20 -1.24
N ASP A 165 2.73 -17.74 -1.12
CA ASP A 165 1.77 -17.80 -2.23
C ASP A 165 1.26 -16.40 -2.59
N MET A 166 0.99 -15.56 -1.58
CA MET A 166 0.61 -14.17 -1.79
C MET A 166 1.72 -13.37 -2.47
N ALA A 167 2.97 -13.52 -2.01
CA ALA A 167 4.12 -12.90 -2.64
C ALA A 167 4.31 -13.40 -4.08
N GLY A 168 4.12 -14.69 -4.31
CA GLY A 168 4.15 -15.29 -5.66
C GLY A 168 3.17 -14.64 -6.61
N GLN A 169 1.91 -14.42 -6.19
CA GLN A 169 0.91 -13.72 -7.02
C GLN A 169 1.34 -12.30 -7.39
N VAL A 170 1.90 -11.56 -6.43
CA VAL A 170 2.41 -10.20 -6.70
C VAL A 170 3.59 -10.25 -7.68
N VAL A 171 4.54 -11.17 -7.49
CA VAL A 171 5.68 -11.33 -8.39
C VAL A 171 5.24 -11.67 -9.81
N THR A 172 4.36 -12.66 -9.97
CA THR A 172 3.82 -13.04 -11.29
C THR A 172 3.15 -11.85 -11.98
N TYR A 173 2.34 -11.06 -11.26
CA TYR A 173 1.74 -9.86 -11.83
C TYR A 173 2.79 -8.83 -12.27
N LEU A 174 3.85 -8.63 -11.48
CA LEU A 174 4.92 -7.69 -11.82
C LEU A 174 5.72 -8.14 -13.04
N GLU A 175 5.94 -9.45 -13.21
CA GLU A 175 6.57 -10.04 -14.39
C GLU A 175 5.69 -9.87 -15.63
N GLU A 176 4.39 -10.21 -15.54
CA GLU A 176 3.43 -10.07 -16.65
C GLU A 176 3.30 -8.63 -17.15
N LYS A 177 3.35 -7.66 -16.24
CA LYS A 177 3.34 -6.23 -16.58
C LYS A 177 4.69 -5.69 -17.01
N GLY A 178 5.74 -6.51 -16.98
CA GLY A 178 7.09 -6.14 -17.39
C GLY A 178 7.72 -5.08 -16.50
N PHE A 179 7.44 -5.14 -15.19
CA PHE A 179 8.18 -4.40 -14.16
C PHE A 179 9.50 -5.08 -13.81
N LEU A 180 9.50 -6.41 -13.83
CA LEU A 180 10.67 -7.24 -13.61
C LEU A 180 11.14 -7.81 -14.96
N HIS A 181 12.45 -7.79 -15.20
CA HIS A 181 13.08 -8.44 -16.33
C HIS A 181 14.18 -9.37 -15.79
N GLU A 182 14.24 -10.61 -16.31
CA GLU A 182 15.36 -11.53 -16.06
C GLU A 182 16.68 -11.04 -16.71
#